data_AF-A0A4S5C4F4-F1
#
_entry.id   AF-A0A4S5C4F4-F1
#
_cell.length_a   1.000
_cell.length_b   1.000
_cell.length_c   1.000
_cell.angle_alpha   90.00
_cell.angle_beta   90.00
_cell.angle_gamma   90.00
#
_symmetry.space_group_name_H-M   'P 1'
#
loop_
_entity.id
_entity.type
_entity.pdbx_description
1 polymer ?
#
loop_
_entity_poly.entity_id
_entity_poly.type
_entity_poly.pdbx_seq_one_letter_code
_entity_poly.pdbx_strand_id
1 'polypeptide(L)'
;MRELRAVALSEDGGYLVLADAGGRTDGEQFRVPVDDRLRAALRGMRRSEVRTESALTPREIQARLRAGETAAEVARAAGIPVERVERYEGPVLAERARVVQEARAALLPKDPGGVPGRPLGEVVDARLIVAQDNPAAAQWDAWRRVDGIWLVQLTSDSRCARWTWDPVVRRVRPHDDAARALVA
;
A
#
# COMPACT_ATOMS: atom_id res chain seq x y z
N MET A 1 -27.21 -17.21 38.00
CA MET A 1 -26.17 -16.27 38.48
C MET A 1 -26.81 -14.90 38.61
N ARG A 2 -26.46 -14.13 39.64
CA ARG A 2 -26.89 -12.72 39.76
C ARG A 2 -25.91 -11.86 38.96
N GLU A 3 -26.43 -10.96 38.12
CA GLU A 3 -25.60 -10.04 37.35
C GLU A 3 -25.22 -8.83 38.20
N LEU A 4 -23.94 -8.47 38.18
CA LEU A 4 -23.39 -7.35 38.92
C LEU A 4 -22.79 -6.34 37.95
N ARG A 5 -22.94 -5.05 38.25
CA ARG A 5 -22.32 -3.94 37.52
C ARG A 5 -21.25 -3.27 38.39
N ALA A 6 -20.14 -2.88 37.76
CA ALA A 6 -19.14 -2.06 38.43
C ALA A 6 -19.68 -0.65 38.65
N VAL A 7 -19.59 -0.15 39.88
CA VAL A 7 -20.11 1.17 40.27
C VAL A 7 -19.03 2.11 40.80
N ALA A 8 -17.95 1.58 41.37
CA ALA A 8 -16.83 2.39 41.84
C ALA A 8 -15.53 1.59 41.86
N LEU A 9 -14.42 2.32 41.93
CA LEU A 9 -13.10 1.80 42.28
C LEU A 9 -12.72 2.40 43.63
N SER A 10 -12.12 1.58 44.51
CA SER A 10 -11.56 2.05 45.79
C SER A 10 -10.48 3.11 45.55
N GLU A 11 -10.29 4.04 46.48
CA GLU A 11 -9.33 5.15 46.34
C GLU A 11 -7.88 4.68 46.14
N ASP A 12 -7.51 3.57 46.76
CA ASP A 12 -6.23 2.89 46.62
C ASP A 12 -6.11 2.05 45.34
N GLY A 13 -7.18 1.96 44.55
CA GLY A 13 -7.26 1.13 43.35
C GLY A 13 -7.26 -0.39 43.62
N GLY A 14 -7.28 -0.81 44.89
CA GLY A 14 -7.13 -2.20 45.30
C GLY A 14 -8.38 -3.06 45.11
N TYR A 15 -9.56 -2.43 45.01
CA TYR A 15 -10.85 -3.12 44.93
C TYR A 15 -11.79 -2.46 43.94
N LEU A 16 -12.48 -3.28 43.15
CA LEU A 16 -13.63 -2.89 42.35
C LEU A 16 -14.91 -3.12 43.15
N VAL A 17 -15.75 -2.09 43.26
CA VAL A 17 -17.06 -2.17 43.92
C VAL A 17 -18.11 -2.48 42.87
N LEU A 18 -18.84 -3.56 43.11
CA LEU A 18 -19.92 -4.06 42.28
C LEU A 18 -21.26 -3.92 43.00
N ALA A 19 -22.30 -3.57 42.27
CA ALA A 19 -23.67 -3.56 42.75
C ALA A 19 -24.56 -4.41 41.85
N ASP A 20 -25.72 -4.82 42.35
CA ASP A 20 -26.72 -5.51 41.51
C ASP A 20 -27.11 -4.65 40.30
N ALA A 21 -27.12 -5.28 39.13
CA ALA A 21 -27.55 -4.64 37.88
C ALA A 21 -29.07 -4.36 37.87
N GLY A 22 -29.86 -5.13 38.63
CA GLY A 22 -31.34 -5.08 38.63
C GLY A 22 -32.02 -4.02 39.52
N GLY A 23 -31.26 -3.25 40.31
CA GLY A 23 -31.74 -2.05 41.01
C GLY A 23 -32.73 -2.24 42.18
N ARG A 24 -32.22 -2.09 43.40
CA ARG A 24 -32.83 -1.24 44.45
C ARG A 24 -31.72 -0.36 44.97
N THR A 25 -32.01 0.90 45.29
CA THR A 25 -31.03 1.94 45.71
C THR A 25 -30.29 1.60 47.01
N ASP A 26 -30.68 0.50 47.68
CA ASP A 26 -30.12 -0.01 48.92
C ASP A 26 -29.60 -1.47 48.76
N GLY A 27 -29.14 -1.81 47.55
CA GLY A 27 -28.66 -3.14 47.20
C GLY A 27 -27.29 -3.45 47.80
N GLU A 28 -27.11 -4.71 48.24
CA GLU A 28 -25.82 -5.23 48.70
C GLU A 28 -24.68 -4.91 47.72
N GLN A 29 -23.59 -4.38 48.27
CA GLN A 29 -22.37 -4.10 47.52
C GLN A 29 -21.40 -5.26 47.68
N PHE A 30 -20.78 -5.64 46.57
CA PHE A 30 -19.75 -6.68 46.53
C PHE A 30 -18.42 -6.03 46.18
N ARG A 31 -17.34 -6.47 46.81
CA ARG A 31 -15.99 -5.98 46.51
C ARG A 31 -15.17 -7.12 45.92
N VAL A 32 -14.53 -6.86 44.80
CA VAL A 32 -13.61 -7.81 44.15
C VAL A 32 -12.21 -7.20 44.18
N PRO A 33 -11.20 -7.91 44.71
CA PRO A 33 -9.82 -7.43 44.68
C PRO A 33 -9.33 -7.30 43.24
N VAL A 34 -8.66 -6.19 42.95
CA VAL A 34 -7.95 -6.00 41.67
C VAL A 34 -6.63 -6.75 41.75
N ASP A 35 -6.71 -8.06 41.67
CA ASP A 35 -5.54 -8.95 41.70
C ASP A 35 -4.99 -9.24 40.29
N ASP A 36 -3.90 -9.99 40.22
CA ASP A 36 -3.29 -10.35 38.94
C ASP A 36 -4.20 -11.20 38.06
N ARG A 37 -5.16 -11.92 38.65
CA ARG A 37 -6.13 -12.73 37.92
C ARG A 37 -7.19 -11.86 37.25
N LEU A 38 -7.75 -10.87 37.94
CA LEU A 38 -8.66 -9.89 37.36
C LEU A 38 -7.95 -9.07 36.29
N ARG A 39 -6.72 -8.60 36.57
CA ARG A 39 -5.89 -7.90 35.58
C ARG A 39 -5.60 -8.77 34.35
N ALA A 40 -5.28 -10.05 34.54
CA ALA A 40 -5.03 -10.98 33.44
C ALA A 40 -6.30 -11.26 32.62
N ALA A 41 -7.46 -11.42 33.26
CA ALA A 41 -8.74 -11.59 32.58
C ALA A 41 -9.09 -10.37 31.72
N LEU A 42 -8.97 -9.16 32.27
CA LEU A 42 -9.20 -7.90 31.53
C LEU A 42 -8.18 -7.69 30.40
N ARG A 43 -6.90 -8.04 30.60
CA ARG A 43 -5.87 -8.02 29.55
C ARG A 43 -6.12 -9.06 28.45
N GLY A 44 -6.62 -10.24 28.83
CA GLY A 44 -7.04 -11.30 27.90
C GLY A 44 -8.21 -10.84 27.03
N MET A 45 -9.16 -10.10 27.60
CA MET A 45 -10.30 -9.52 26.88
C MET A 45 -9.86 -8.49 25.84
N ARG A 46 -8.93 -7.58 26.18
CA ARG A 46 -8.34 -6.64 25.20
C ARG A 46 -7.51 -7.31 24.10
N ARG A 47 -6.96 -8.50 24.34
CA ARG A 47 -6.31 -9.31 23.30
C ARG A 47 -7.31 -10.08 22.43
N SER A 48 -8.52 -10.33 22.95
CA SER A 48 -9.59 -11.05 22.26
C SER A 48 -10.48 -10.11 21.42
N GLU A 49 -10.69 -8.86 21.84
CA GLU A 49 -11.53 -7.88 21.12
C GLU A 49 -10.79 -7.11 20.01
N VAL A 50 -9.50 -7.38 19.77
CA VAL A 50 -8.75 -6.85 18.61
C VAL A 50 -8.20 -8.01 17.79
N ARG A 51 -9.07 -8.93 17.40
CA ARG A 51 -8.85 -9.80 16.25
C ARG A 51 -9.97 -9.58 15.25
N THR A 52 -10.02 -8.38 14.68
CA THR A 52 -10.63 -8.17 13.37
C THR A 52 -9.72 -8.89 12.35
N GLU A 53 -10.04 -10.14 12.05
CA GLU A 53 -9.71 -10.76 10.76
C GLU A 53 -10.27 -9.80 9.68
N SER A 54 -9.57 -9.14 8.78
CA SER A 54 -8.20 -9.16 8.26
C SER A 54 -7.80 -7.70 7.99
N ALA A 55 -6.93 -7.12 8.82
CA ALA A 55 -6.36 -5.82 8.48
C ALA A 55 -5.13 -6.05 7.62
N LEU A 56 -5.14 -5.61 6.36
CA LEU A 56 -3.98 -5.72 5.45
C LEU A 56 -2.69 -5.32 6.18
N THR A 57 -1.67 -6.17 6.04
CA THR A 57 -0.33 -5.89 6.52
C THR A 57 0.29 -4.75 5.73
N PRO A 58 1.29 -4.03 6.27
CA PRO A 58 2.03 -3.00 5.53
C PRO A 58 2.56 -3.51 4.19
N ARG A 59 3.01 -4.78 4.15
CA ARG A 59 3.53 -5.43 2.95
C ARG A 59 2.45 -5.63 1.88
N GLU A 60 1.25 -6.05 2.27
CA GLU A 60 0.14 -6.24 1.34
C GLU A 60 -0.38 -4.91 0.81
N ILE A 61 -0.49 -3.90 1.67
CA ILE A 61 -0.85 -2.53 1.26
C ILE A 61 0.14 -2.04 0.20
N GLN A 62 1.44 -2.09 0.50
CA GLN A 62 2.46 -1.67 -0.46
C GLN A 62 2.44 -2.50 -1.75
N ALA A 63 2.17 -3.80 -1.68
CA ALA A 63 2.08 -4.65 -2.87
C ALA A 63 0.93 -4.22 -3.79
N ARG A 64 -0.25 -3.92 -3.24
CA ARG A 64 -1.41 -3.43 -3.99
C ARG A 64 -1.19 -2.04 -4.58
N LEU A 65 -0.65 -1.11 -3.79
CA LEU A 65 -0.29 0.23 -4.28
C LEU A 65 0.75 0.16 -5.41
N ARG A 66 1.73 -0.75 -5.31
CA ARG A 66 2.68 -0.99 -6.41
C ARG A 66 2.01 -1.58 -7.64
N ALA A 67 0.96 -2.39 -7.47
CA ALA A 67 0.19 -2.95 -8.57
C ALA A 67 -0.71 -1.90 -9.27
N GLY A 68 -0.81 -0.68 -8.73
CA GLY A 68 -1.53 0.44 -9.33
C GLY A 68 -2.89 0.74 -8.70
N GLU A 69 -3.29 0.01 -7.66
CA GLU A 69 -4.47 0.38 -6.88
C GLU A 69 -4.22 1.70 -6.14
N THR A 70 -5.23 2.55 -6.09
CA THR A 70 -5.23 3.77 -5.28
C THR A 70 -5.41 3.46 -3.79
N ALA A 71 -5.01 4.37 -2.92
CA ALA A 71 -5.22 4.21 -1.47
C ALA A 71 -6.70 3.95 -1.13
N ALA A 72 -7.61 4.66 -1.80
CA ALA A 72 -9.06 4.50 -1.64
C ALA A 72 -9.56 3.10 -2.08
N GLU A 73 -9.05 2.56 -3.19
CA GLU A 73 -9.42 1.21 -3.65
C GLU A 73 -8.94 0.12 -2.69
N VAL A 74 -7.69 0.22 -2.23
CA VAL A 74 -7.12 -0.72 -1.25
C VAL A 74 -7.90 -0.66 0.06
N ALA A 75 -8.20 0.54 0.55
CA ALA A 75 -8.95 0.76 1.78
C ALA A 75 -10.37 0.17 1.70
N ARG A 76 -11.08 0.47 0.60
CA ARG A 76 -12.43 -0.04 0.32
C ARG A 76 -12.45 -1.56 0.22
N ALA A 77 -11.49 -2.16 -0.48
CA ALA A 77 -11.40 -3.61 -0.65
C ALA A 77 -11.09 -4.35 0.66
N ALA A 78 -10.43 -3.68 1.62
CA ALA A 78 -10.05 -4.25 2.91
C ALA A 78 -10.98 -3.84 4.07
N GLY A 79 -11.96 -2.96 3.85
CA GLY A 79 -12.83 -2.46 4.90
C GLY A 79 -12.11 -1.69 6.00
N ILE A 80 -11.02 -0.97 5.65
CA ILE A 80 -10.23 -0.17 6.59
C ILE A 80 -10.31 1.33 6.23
N PRO A 81 -10.04 2.25 7.19
CA PRO A 81 -9.95 3.67 6.90
C PRO A 81 -8.86 3.99 5.87
N VAL A 82 -9.12 4.97 4.99
CA VAL A 82 -8.20 5.34 3.89
C VAL A 82 -6.89 5.95 4.40
N GLU A 83 -6.95 6.68 5.51
CA GLU A 83 -5.81 7.32 6.17
C GLU A 83 -4.75 6.30 6.61
N ARG A 84 -5.20 5.06 6.92
CA ARG A 84 -4.31 3.95 7.24
C ARG A 84 -3.49 3.49 6.03
N VAL A 85 -4.01 3.67 4.82
CA VAL A 85 -3.36 3.30 3.55
C VAL A 85 -2.50 4.44 3.03
N GLU A 86 -2.98 5.68 3.10
CA GLU A 86 -2.30 6.89 2.60
C GLU A 86 -0.87 7.06 3.15
N ARG A 87 -0.62 6.66 4.40
CA ARG A 87 0.74 6.67 5.00
C ARG A 87 1.78 5.85 4.21
N TYR A 88 1.33 4.92 3.35
CA TYR A 88 2.19 4.07 2.52
C TYR A 88 2.28 4.56 1.07
N GLU A 89 1.44 5.52 0.66
CA GLU A 89 1.35 5.99 -0.71
C GLU A 89 2.60 6.76 -1.13
N GLY A 90 3.02 7.76 -0.34
CA GLY A 90 4.23 8.55 -0.61
C GLY A 90 5.48 7.71 -0.91
N PRO A 91 5.86 6.75 -0.05
CA PRO A 91 6.96 5.84 -0.33
C PRO A 91 6.80 5.00 -1.61
N VAL A 92 5.60 4.54 -1.93
CA VAL A 92 5.35 3.74 -3.14
C VAL A 92 5.38 4.59 -4.40
N LEU A 93 4.85 5.83 -4.36
CA LEU A 93 4.95 6.78 -5.46
C LEU A 93 6.41 7.14 -5.77
N ALA A 94 7.23 7.37 -4.73
CA ALA A 94 8.66 7.60 -4.90
C ALA A 94 9.37 6.39 -5.54
N GLU A 95 9.01 5.17 -5.14
CA GLU A 95 9.53 3.95 -5.75
C GLU A 95 9.15 3.83 -7.24
N ARG A 96 7.89 4.10 -7.58
CA ARG A 96 7.39 4.09 -8.97
C ARG A 96 8.12 5.12 -9.83
N ALA A 97 8.30 6.34 -9.33
CA ALA A 97 9.06 7.39 -10.00
C ALA A 97 10.53 6.97 -10.24
N ARG A 98 11.17 6.35 -9.24
CA ARG A 98 12.53 5.80 -9.40
C ARG A 98 12.58 4.72 -10.48
N VAL A 99 11.60 3.81 -10.50
CA VAL A 99 11.52 2.76 -11.54
C VAL A 99 11.37 3.37 -12.93
N VAL A 100 10.53 4.39 -13.09
CA VAL A 100 10.42 5.14 -14.36
C VAL A 100 11.78 5.71 -14.76
N GLN A 101 12.48 6.38 -13.85
CA GLN A 101 13.81 6.95 -14.13
C GLN A 101 14.81 5.89 -14.56
N GLU A 102 14.86 4.75 -13.87
CA GLU A 102 15.73 3.63 -14.21
C GLU A 102 15.43 3.03 -15.57
N ALA A 103 14.15 2.82 -15.87
CA ALA A 103 13.72 2.28 -17.16
C ALA A 103 14.02 3.25 -18.30
N ARG A 104 13.81 4.56 -18.12
CA ARG A 104 14.16 5.59 -19.13
C ARG A 104 15.67 5.67 -19.35
N ALA A 105 16.48 5.48 -18.31
CA ALA A 105 17.94 5.46 -18.41
C ALA A 105 18.51 4.15 -18.99
N ALA A 106 17.70 3.09 -19.06
CA ALA A 106 18.15 1.80 -19.55
C ALA A 106 18.47 1.84 -21.05
N LEU A 107 19.61 1.26 -21.42
CA LEU A 107 20.01 1.16 -22.82
C LEU A 107 19.14 0.13 -23.53
N LEU A 108 18.60 0.52 -24.69
CA LEU A 108 17.89 -0.40 -25.57
C LEU A 108 18.83 -1.50 -26.10
N PRO A 109 18.33 -2.74 -26.29
CA PRO A 109 19.12 -3.83 -26.86
C PRO A 109 19.69 -3.45 -28.24
N LYS A 110 20.91 -3.90 -28.52
CA LYS A 110 21.59 -3.68 -29.79
C LYS A 110 21.21 -4.75 -30.81
N ASP A 111 21.30 -4.41 -32.08
CA ASP A 111 21.53 -5.41 -33.12
C ASP A 111 22.97 -5.94 -33.05
N PRO A 112 23.22 -7.22 -33.35
CA PRO A 112 24.57 -7.79 -33.35
C PRO A 112 25.51 -7.00 -34.28
N GLY A 113 26.61 -6.46 -33.74
CA GLY A 113 27.59 -5.67 -34.49
C GLY A 113 27.31 -4.17 -34.62
N GLY A 114 26.25 -3.66 -33.97
CA GLY A 114 25.87 -2.24 -34.03
C GLY A 114 26.53 -1.31 -33.02
N VAL A 115 26.25 -0.01 -33.20
CA VAL A 115 26.58 1.12 -32.30
C VAL A 115 26.05 0.86 -30.87
N PRO A 116 26.65 1.43 -29.80
CA PRO A 116 26.09 1.34 -28.46
C PRO A 116 24.60 1.69 -28.41
N GLY A 117 23.81 0.89 -27.67
CA GLY A 117 22.40 1.15 -27.48
C GLY A 117 22.20 2.51 -26.81
N ARG A 118 21.13 3.21 -27.18
CA ARG A 118 20.78 4.52 -26.60
C ARG A 118 19.80 4.32 -25.43
N PRO A 119 19.78 5.23 -24.44
CA PRO A 119 18.78 5.20 -23.39
C PRO A 119 17.36 5.26 -23.96
N LEU A 120 16.43 4.48 -23.39
CA LEU A 120 15.03 4.45 -23.80
C LEU A 120 14.44 5.85 -23.85
N GLY A 121 14.65 6.65 -22.79
CA GLY A 121 14.10 7.99 -22.67
C GLY A 121 14.50 8.89 -23.84
N GLU A 122 15.78 8.88 -24.21
CA GLU A 122 16.27 9.69 -25.35
C GLU A 122 15.68 9.28 -26.69
N VAL A 123 15.51 7.97 -26.90
CA VAL A 123 14.92 7.44 -28.14
C VAL A 123 13.44 7.82 -28.22
N VAL A 124 12.71 7.62 -27.13
CA VAL A 124 11.29 7.97 -27.06
C VAL A 124 11.08 9.48 -27.21
N ASP A 125 11.84 10.31 -26.50
CA ASP A 125 11.72 11.77 -26.58
C ASP A 125 12.00 12.28 -28.00
N ALA A 126 13.03 11.75 -28.67
CA ALA A 126 13.32 12.09 -30.06
C ALA A 126 12.18 11.67 -31.02
N ARG A 127 11.58 10.50 -30.81
CA ARG A 127 10.45 10.01 -31.62
C ARG A 127 9.18 10.83 -31.39
N LEU A 128 8.90 11.24 -30.16
CA LEU A 128 7.78 12.14 -29.85
C LEU A 128 7.92 13.47 -30.57
N ILE A 129 9.13 14.06 -30.61
CA ILE A 129 9.38 15.32 -31.34
C ILE A 129 9.08 15.16 -32.85
N VAL A 130 9.57 14.08 -33.47
CA VAL A 130 9.30 13.80 -34.90
C VAL A 130 7.81 13.62 -35.16
N ALA A 131 7.10 13.05 -34.20
CA ALA A 131 5.65 12.88 -34.22
C ALA A 131 4.84 14.15 -33.89
N GLN A 132 5.50 15.29 -33.64
CA GLN A 132 4.89 16.55 -33.21
C GLN A 132 4.16 16.47 -31.85
N ASP A 133 4.52 15.50 -31.00
CA ASP A 133 4.14 15.48 -29.58
C ASP A 133 5.14 16.29 -28.76
N ASN A 134 4.73 16.73 -27.56
CA ASN A 134 5.61 17.38 -26.59
C ASN A 134 6.15 16.36 -25.55
N PRO A 135 7.45 15.99 -25.59
CA PRO A 135 8.02 15.06 -24.61
C PRO A 135 7.94 15.56 -23.16
N ALA A 136 8.00 16.87 -22.94
CA ALA A 136 7.98 17.46 -21.60
C ALA A 136 6.57 17.44 -20.97
N ALA A 137 5.52 17.36 -21.78
CA ALA A 137 4.15 17.19 -21.31
C ALA A 137 3.78 15.71 -21.07
N ALA A 138 4.54 14.79 -21.66
CA ALA A 138 4.24 13.38 -21.59
C ALA A 138 4.42 12.82 -20.17
N GLN A 139 3.43 12.07 -19.72
CA GLN A 139 3.38 11.50 -18.38
C GLN A 139 3.97 10.10 -18.38
N TRP A 140 4.74 9.80 -17.34
CA TRP A 140 5.31 8.48 -17.13
C TRP A 140 4.89 7.92 -15.79
N ASP A 141 4.56 6.64 -15.77
CA ASP A 141 4.21 5.92 -14.56
C ASP A 141 4.68 4.46 -14.65
N ALA A 142 4.72 3.77 -13.51
CA ALA A 142 5.10 2.36 -13.45
C ALA A 142 4.24 1.59 -12.43
N TRP A 143 3.93 0.35 -12.78
CA TRP A 143 3.22 -0.60 -11.90
C TRP A 143 3.93 -1.94 -11.86
N ARG A 144 3.99 -2.54 -10.68
CA ARG A 144 4.62 -3.83 -10.48
C ARG A 144 3.63 -4.96 -10.73
N ARG A 145 3.98 -5.86 -11.64
CA ARG A 145 3.24 -7.09 -11.91
C ARG A 145 3.52 -8.14 -10.84
N VAL A 146 2.66 -9.16 -10.78
CA VAL A 146 2.75 -10.26 -9.81
C VAL A 146 4.05 -11.07 -9.93
N ASP A 147 4.65 -11.11 -11.12
CA ASP A 147 5.93 -11.77 -11.38
C ASP A 147 7.15 -10.91 -11.00
N GLY A 148 6.92 -9.72 -10.44
CA GLY A 148 7.95 -8.80 -9.99
C GLY A 148 8.50 -7.88 -11.08
N ILE A 149 8.09 -8.07 -12.33
CA ILE A 149 8.44 -7.19 -13.46
C ILE A 149 7.59 -5.93 -13.40
N TRP A 150 8.20 -4.78 -13.69
CA TRP A 150 7.48 -3.52 -13.75
C TRP A 150 6.96 -3.26 -15.16
N LEU A 151 5.73 -2.78 -15.27
CA LEU A 151 5.18 -2.22 -16.49
C LEU A 151 5.33 -0.71 -16.40
N VAL A 152 6.12 -0.13 -17.29
CA VAL A 152 6.39 1.31 -17.38
C VAL A 152 5.60 1.86 -18.55
N GLN A 153 4.79 2.88 -18.31
CA GLN A 153 3.91 3.46 -19.31
C GLN A 153 4.25 4.92 -19.56
N LEU A 154 4.26 5.29 -20.84
CA LEU A 154 4.19 6.65 -21.33
C LEU A 154 2.75 6.94 -21.76
N THR A 155 2.24 8.10 -21.39
CA THR A 155 1.01 8.69 -21.95
C THR A 155 1.34 10.09 -22.48
N SER A 156 1.09 10.34 -23.76
CA SER A 156 1.13 11.66 -24.41
C SER A 156 -0.25 11.99 -25.00
N ASP A 157 -0.37 13.15 -25.64
CA ASP A 157 -1.62 13.56 -26.30
C ASP A 157 -2.06 12.60 -27.41
N SER A 158 -1.11 11.97 -28.11
CA SER A 158 -1.42 11.08 -29.24
C SER A 158 -1.18 9.60 -28.98
N ARG A 159 -0.52 9.22 -27.87
CA ARG A 159 -0.03 7.85 -27.66
C ARG A 159 -0.11 7.38 -26.22
N CYS A 160 -0.30 6.08 -26.07
CA CYS A 160 -0.05 5.34 -24.84
C CYS A 160 0.83 4.13 -25.20
N ALA A 161 2.01 4.04 -24.60
CA ALA A 161 3.02 3.03 -24.93
C ALA A 161 3.59 2.41 -23.65
N ARG A 162 3.82 1.10 -23.67
CA ARG A 162 4.27 0.36 -22.47
C ARG A 162 5.51 -0.48 -22.71
N TRP A 163 6.39 -0.49 -21.73
CA TRP A 163 7.58 -1.32 -21.67
C TRP A 163 7.59 -2.16 -20.39
N THR A 164 8.18 -3.33 -20.44
CA THR A 164 8.52 -4.09 -19.23
C THR A 164 9.92 -3.71 -18.76
N TRP A 165 10.09 -3.45 -17.47
CA TRP A 165 11.36 -3.24 -16.78
C TRP A 165 11.61 -4.38 -15.79
N ASP A 166 12.68 -5.13 -16.01
CA ASP A 166 13.18 -6.14 -15.08
C ASP A 166 14.27 -5.52 -14.19
N PRO A 167 14.02 -5.30 -12.89
CA PRO A 167 15.00 -4.70 -11.99
C PRO A 167 16.16 -5.63 -11.65
N VAL A 168 16.01 -6.95 -11.82
CA VAL A 168 17.06 -7.95 -11.50
C VAL A 168 18.13 -7.93 -12.57
N VAL A 169 17.75 -8.04 -13.84
CA VAL A 169 18.70 -8.00 -14.97
C VAL A 169 18.86 -6.61 -15.57
N ARG A 170 18.21 -5.59 -14.99
CA ARG A 170 18.22 -4.18 -15.41
C ARG A 170 17.94 -4.01 -16.90
N ARG A 171 16.87 -4.64 -17.38
CA ARG A 171 16.53 -4.70 -18.82
C ARG A 171 15.15 -4.14 -19.09
N VAL A 172 15.06 -3.29 -20.12
CA VAL A 172 13.80 -2.80 -20.68
C VAL A 172 13.45 -3.54 -21.97
N ARG A 173 12.17 -3.84 -22.20
CA ARG A 173 11.65 -4.42 -23.46
C ARG A 173 10.30 -3.80 -23.83
N PRO A 174 10.00 -3.57 -25.12
CA PRO A 174 8.67 -3.17 -25.55
C PRO A 174 7.62 -4.20 -25.14
N HIS A 175 6.51 -3.75 -24.55
CA HIS A 175 5.39 -4.60 -24.15
C HIS A 175 4.31 -4.63 -25.23
N ASP A 176 3.97 -3.47 -25.80
CA ASP A 176 2.93 -3.30 -26.82
C ASP A 176 3.47 -2.76 -28.16
N ASP A 177 2.59 -2.69 -29.17
CA ASP A 177 2.95 -2.22 -30.52
C ASP A 177 3.33 -0.73 -30.53
N ALA A 178 2.68 0.08 -29.71
CA ALA A 178 3.03 1.51 -29.58
C ALA A 178 4.46 1.69 -29.07
N ALA A 179 4.87 0.91 -28.06
CA ALA A 179 6.24 0.90 -27.58
C ALA A 179 7.23 0.37 -28.62
N ARG A 180 6.87 -0.66 -29.40
CA ARG A 180 7.70 -1.14 -30.52
C ARG A 180 7.91 -0.06 -31.57
N ALA A 181 6.86 0.65 -31.97
CA ALA A 181 6.94 1.72 -32.96
C ALA A 181 7.81 2.90 -32.51
N LEU A 182 7.84 3.20 -31.21
CA LEU A 182 8.68 4.27 -30.64
C LEU A 182 10.16 3.92 -30.52
N VAL A 183 10.55 2.65 -30.70
CA VAL A 183 11.96 2.22 -30.58
C VAL A 183 12.48 1.49 -31.82
N ALA A 184 11.63 1.35 -32.84
CA ALA A 184 12.01 0.88 -34.17
C ALA A 184 12.87 1.92 -34.92
#